data_AF-A0A2E2TPH2-F1
#
_entry.id   AF-A0A2E2TPH2-F1
#
_cell.length_a   1.000
_cell.length_b   1.000
_cell.length_c   1.000
_cell.angle_alpha   90.00
_cell.angle_beta   90.00
_cell.angle_gamma   90.00
#
_symmetry.space_group_name_H-M   'P 1'
#
loop_
_entity.id
_entity.type
_entity.pdbx_description
1 polymer ?
#
loop_
_entity_poly.entity_id
_entity_poly.type
_entity_poly.pdbx_seq_one_letter_code
_entity_poly.pdbx_strand_id
1 'polypeptide(L)' 'MFKEFFMKKAVEKQMAGVPKDQQEKMMELVTKNPELFQKMAVEVKAEMDKGKDQMAAVMEVGKKYQDELKKLM' A
#
# COMPACT_ATOMS: atom_id res chain seq x y z
N MET A 1 -25.60 6.25 18.58
CA MET A 1 -24.66 6.09 19.71
C MET A 1 -24.02 4.70 19.82
N PHE A 2 -24.73 3.60 20.14
CA PHE A 2 -24.07 2.29 20.33
C PHE A 2 -23.54 1.65 19.03
N LYS A 3 -24.28 1.79 17.92
CA LYS A 3 -23.85 1.30 16.59
C LYS A 3 -22.61 2.02 16.06
N GLU A 4 -22.49 3.31 16.34
CA GLU A 4 -21.35 4.12 15.89
C GLU A 4 -20.05 3.72 16.58
N PHE A 5 -20.09 3.34 17.86
CA PHE A 5 -18.93 2.86 18.59
C PHE A 5 -18.38 1.53 18.03
N PHE A 6 -19.26 0.59 17.66
CA PHE A 6 -18.86 -0.67 17.02
C PHE A 6 -18.27 -0.48 15.62
N MET A 7 -18.86 0.42 14.82
CA MET A 7 -18.30 0.78 13.51
C MET A 7 -16.92 1.44 13.64
N LYS A 8 -16.76 2.38 14.57
CA LYS A 8 -15.48 3.06 14.81
C LYS A 8 -14.40 2.06 15.25
N LYS A 9 -14.74 1.11 16.13
CA LYS A 9 -13.82 0.07 16.63
C LYS A 9 -13.47 -0.97 15.57
N ALA A 10 -14.38 -1.29 14.66
CA ALA A 10 -14.11 -2.18 13.53
C ALA A 10 -13.18 -1.52 12.50
N VAL A 11 -13.40 -0.24 12.23
CA VAL A 11 -12.56 0.58 11.36
C VAL A 11 -11.18 0.82 11.98
N GLU A 12 -11.09 1.10 13.29
CA GLU A 12 -9.82 1.13 14.03
C GLU A 12 -9.12 -0.23 13.98
N LYS A 13 -9.83 -1.36 14.09
CA LYS A 13 -9.21 -2.69 14.03
C LYS A 13 -8.74 -3.06 12.61
N GLN A 14 -9.42 -2.56 11.57
CA GLN A 14 -8.99 -2.69 10.17
C GLN A 14 -7.87 -1.72 9.80
N MET A 15 -7.81 -0.53 10.41
CA MET A 15 -6.76 0.47 10.20
C MET A 15 -5.59 0.37 11.20
N ALA A 16 -5.70 -0.44 12.26
CA ALA A 16 -4.64 -0.69 13.24
C ALA A 16 -3.42 -1.44 12.67
N GLY A 17 -3.46 -1.82 11.39
CA GLY A 17 -2.37 -2.52 10.71
C GLY A 17 -1.55 -1.65 9.76
N VAL A 18 -1.99 -0.43 9.45
CA VAL A 18 -1.29 0.42 8.47
C VAL A 18 -0.74 1.65 9.18
N PRO A 19 0.53 1.62 9.61
CA PRO A 19 1.17 2.75 10.28
C PRO A 19 1.16 4.00 9.38
N LYS A 20 0.92 5.16 9.98
CA LYS A 20 0.98 6.46 9.28
C LYS A 20 2.34 6.69 8.62
N ASP A 21 3.42 6.17 9.22
CA ASP A 21 4.75 6.16 8.62
C ASP A 21 4.81 5.42 7.28
N GLN A 22 3.98 4.38 7.08
CA GLN A 22 3.88 3.70 5.79
C GLN A 22 3.15 4.56 4.76
N GLN A 23 2.14 5.33 5.17
CA GLN A 23 1.45 6.25 4.28
C GLN A 23 2.36 7.41 3.87
N GLU A 24 3.09 8.00 4.81
CA GLU A 24 4.04 9.09 4.54
C GLU A 24 5.22 8.62 3.68
N LYS A 25 5.79 7.44 3.94
CA LYS A 25 6.81 6.84 3.06
C LYS A 25 6.28 6.55 1.66
N MET A 26 5.04 6.08 1.55
CA MET A 26 4.40 5.88 0.25
C MET A 26 4.31 7.23 -0.48
N MET A 27 3.89 8.28 0.22
CA MET A 27 3.75 9.64 -0.31
C MET A 27 5.09 10.21 -0.80
N GLU A 28 6.18 10.06 -0.02
CA GLU A 28 7.51 10.53 -0.41
C GLU A 28 8.05 9.79 -1.64
N LEU A 29 7.86 8.47 -1.71
CA LEU A 29 8.30 7.66 -2.85
C LEU A 29 7.49 7.97 -4.12
N VAL A 30 6.17 8.18 -3.99
CA VAL A 30 5.31 8.66 -5.09
C VAL A 30 5.79 10.03 -5.58
N THR A 31 6.20 10.92 -4.67
CA THR A 31 6.70 12.25 -5.04
C THR A 31 8.03 12.19 -5.80
N LYS A 32 8.91 11.25 -5.44
CA LYS A 32 10.21 11.07 -6.13
C LYS A 32 10.07 10.44 -7.52
N ASN A 33 9.16 9.50 -7.71
CA ASN A 33 8.90 8.91 -9.02
C ASN A 33 7.42 8.47 -9.15
N PRO A 34 6.54 9.39 -9.58
CA PRO A 34 5.11 9.12 -9.65
C PRO A 34 4.78 8.07 -10.71
N GLU A 35 5.55 8.00 -11.81
CA GLU A 35 5.32 7.03 -12.88
C GLU A 35 5.59 5.59 -12.42
N LEU A 36 6.70 5.39 -11.70
CA LEU A 36 7.04 4.09 -11.11
C LEU A 36 5.92 3.63 -10.18
N PHE A 37 5.43 4.54 -9.34
CA PHE A 37 4.36 4.24 -8.40
C PHE A 37 3.03 3.96 -9.08
N GLN A 38 2.71 4.66 -10.17
CA GLN A 38 1.52 4.39 -10.96
C GLN A 38 1.57 2.98 -11.56
N LYS A 39 2.71 2.57 -12.12
CA LYS A 39 2.91 1.20 -12.61
C LYS A 39 2.79 0.17 -11.49
N MET A 40 3.42 0.43 -10.35
CA MET A 40 3.32 -0.43 -9.17
C MET A 40 1.86 -0.56 -8.69
N ALA A 41 1.10 0.53 -8.62
CA ALA A 41 -0.29 0.50 -8.19
C ALA A 41 -1.17 -0.33 -9.13
N VAL A 42 -0.97 -0.22 -10.44
CA VAL A 42 -1.67 -1.03 -11.44
C VAL A 42 -1.33 -2.50 -11.27
N GLU A 43 -0.06 -2.85 -11.07
CA GLU A 43 0.35 -4.24 -10.84
C GLU A 43 -0.15 -4.79 -9.50
N VAL A 44 -0.07 -4.02 -8.42
CA VAL A 44 -0.59 -4.44 -7.11
C VAL A 44 -2.08 -4.72 -7.24
N LYS A 45 -2.83 -3.86 -7.93
CA LYS A 45 -4.24 -4.08 -8.20
C LYS A 45 -4.48 -5.34 -9.03
N ALA A 46 -3.70 -5.57 -10.08
CA ALA A 46 -3.81 -6.79 -10.88
C ALA A 46 -3.48 -8.06 -10.06
N GLU A 47 -2.52 -8.02 -9.15
CA GLU A 47 -2.19 -9.13 -8.26
C GLU A 47 -3.27 -9.37 -7.19
N MET A 48 -3.88 -8.29 -6.66
CA MET A 48 -5.05 -8.40 -5.79
C MET A 48 -6.26 -8.98 -6.52
N ASP A 49 -6.50 -8.58 -7.78
CA ASP A 49 -7.58 -9.11 -8.62
C ASP A 49 -7.38 -10.59 -8.95
N LYS A 50 -6.13 -11.09 -8.93
CA LYS A 50 -5.79 -12.53 -9.00
C LYS A 50 -6.05 -13.27 -7.69
N GLY A 51 -6.51 -12.58 -6.64
CA GLY A 51 -6.80 -13.15 -5.33
C GLY A 51 -5.63 -13.15 -4.35
N LYS A 52 -4.53 -12.43 -4.63
CA LYS A 52 -3.44 -12.27 -3.65
C LYS A 52 -3.78 -11.22 -2.61
N ASP A 53 -3.35 -11.46 -1.38
CA ASP A 53 -3.45 -10.47 -0.31
C ASP A 53 -2.70 -9.17 -0.67
N GLN A 54 -3.28 -8.04 -0.30
CA GLN A 54 -2.72 -6.70 -0.57
C GLN A 54 -1.25 -6.59 -0.10
N MET A 55 -0.92 -7.14 1.06
CA MET A 55 0.45 -7.13 1.58
C MET A 55 1.41 -8.00 0.74
N ALA A 56 0.94 -9.14 0.23
CA ALA A 56 1.72 -10.00 -0.66
C ALA A 56 1.93 -9.35 -2.02
N ALA A 57 0.87 -8.76 -2.60
CA ALA A 57 0.92 -8.04 -3.87
C ALA A 57 1.88 -6.85 -3.80
N VAL A 58 1.81 -6.03 -2.74
CA VAL A 58 2.75 -4.91 -2.53
C VAL A 58 4.19 -5.39 -2.38
N MET A 59 4.43 -6.50 -1.65
CA MET A 59 5.78 -7.07 -1.53
C MET A 59 6.33 -7.58 -2.86
N GLU A 60 5.50 -8.25 -3.65
CA GLU A 60 5.90 -8.84 -4.92
C GLU A 60 6.22 -7.77 -5.96
N VAL A 61 5.33 -6.78 -6.09
CA VAL A 61 5.55 -5.62 -6.95
C VAL A 61 6.73 -4.78 -6.43
N GLY A 62 6.81 -4.56 -5.12
CA GLY A 62 7.94 -3.86 -4.50
C GLY A 62 9.29 -4.55 -4.78
N LYS A 63 9.35 -5.88 -4.75
CA LYS A 63 10.53 -6.66 -5.17
C LYS A 63 10.83 -6.51 -6.65
N LYS A 64 9.81 -6.58 -7.49
CA LYS A 64 9.95 -6.45 -8.95
C LYS A 64 10.51 -5.10 -9.35
N TYR A 65 10.07 -4.04 -8.68
CA TYR A 65 10.54 -2.67 -8.89
C TYR A 65 11.66 -2.25 -7.90
N GLN A 66 12.21 -3.18 -7.11
CA GLN A 66 13.22 -2.88 -6.10
C GLN A 66 14.48 -2.27 -6.72
N ASP A 67 14.88 -2.75 -7.89
CA ASP A 67 16.07 -2.22 -8.58
C ASP A 67 15.83 -0.83 -9.16
N GLU A 68 14.60 -0.52 -9.59
CA GLU A 68 14.21 0.83 -10.01
C GLU A 68 14.13 1.78 -8.81
N LEU A 69 13.56 1.32 -7.69
CA LEU A 69 13.54 2.06 -6.43
C LEU A 69 14.96 2.33 -5.91
N LYS A 70 15.88 1.36 -6.02
CA LYS A 70 17.30 1.54 -5.65
C LYS A 70 18.03 2.53 -6.55
N LYS A 71 17.68 2.62 -7.84
CA LYS A 71 18.25 3.63 -8.75
C LYS A 71 17.76 5.05 -8.44
N LEU A 72 16.66 5.17 -7.70
CA LEU A 72 16.06 6.46 -7.30
C LEU A 72 16.52 6.93 -5.90
N MET A 73 17.24 6.09 -5.15
CA MET A 73 17.91 6.44 -3.89
C MET A 73 19.37 6.78 -4.14
#